data_AF-A0A1C3KHF1-F1
#
_entry.id   AF-A0A1C3KHF1-F1
#
_cell.length_a   1.000
_cell.length_b   1.000
_cell.length_c   1.000
_cell.angle_alpha   90.00
_cell.angle_beta   90.00
_cell.angle_gamma   90.00
#
_symmetry.space_group_name_H-M   'P 1'
#
loop_
_entity.id
_entity.type
_entity.pdbx_description
1 polymer ?
#
loop_
_entity_poly.entity_id
_entity_poly.type
_entity_poly.pdbx_seq_one_letter_code
_entity_poly.pdbx_strand_id
1 'polypeptide(L)'
;MSYPTLYNFASLSSEYKYKFEQIDEGQQTIYGGMCEDIIPKYESDYEKVTDTCIYGLNSLYHISVHDPIHAADGCKYLYYLIYRDALEDKKNSDNLLAFYNELINKYKDENESDICKNYLVDVKKVKLEKAQKLIEIYDKFSNISKFNEVNDCNCAYECAELHKIQIQYCQEDYDADFCYELENFKAIYEKTVEKLNCTNGAPKTLPSAVKNNLALIILFPILIISSVPFILFSLNKFTPFVSWLGPLINRKKKGWNDLDENFPQLMQTSEFQNINGENRSYHLTYSLQNS
;
A
#
# COMPACT_ATOMS: atom_id res chain seq x y z
N MET A 1 8.09 -3.03 -2.09
CA MET A 1 6.63 -3.22 -1.95
C MET A 1 6.05 -1.82 -1.85
N SER A 2 5.07 -1.47 -2.69
CA SER A 2 4.42 -0.15 -2.63
C SER A 2 3.18 -0.25 -1.75
N TYR A 3 3.02 0.67 -0.80
CA TYR A 3 1.83 0.77 0.03
C TYR A 3 0.75 1.56 -0.73
N PRO A 4 -0.48 1.06 -0.85
CA PRO A 4 -1.60 1.88 -1.29
C PRO A 4 -1.88 2.93 -0.20
N THR A 5 -2.02 4.19 -0.59
CA THR A 5 -2.24 5.32 0.32
C THR A 5 -3.29 6.27 -0.23
N LEU A 6 -3.82 7.12 0.64
CA LEU A 6 -4.66 8.23 0.18
C LEU A 6 -3.90 9.22 -0.73
N TYR A 7 -2.57 9.24 -0.68
CA TYR A 7 -1.69 10.22 -1.31
C TYR A 7 -0.86 9.69 -2.49
N ASN A 8 -1.20 8.52 -3.07
CA ASN A 8 -0.44 7.94 -4.19
C ASN A 8 -0.26 8.92 -5.37
N PHE A 9 -1.25 9.79 -5.60
CA PHE A 9 -1.20 10.87 -6.57
C PHE A 9 0.00 11.82 -6.42
N ALA A 10 0.61 11.94 -5.23
CA ALA A 10 1.77 12.80 -5.02
C ALA A 10 2.99 12.35 -5.83
N SER A 11 3.19 11.05 -6.01
CA SER A 11 4.26 10.51 -6.86
C SER A 11 4.07 10.79 -8.35
N LEU A 12 2.84 11.13 -8.76
CA LEU A 12 2.42 11.40 -10.14
C LEU A 12 2.24 12.90 -10.39
N SER A 13 2.51 13.77 -9.40
CA SER A 13 2.24 15.21 -9.46
C SER A 13 2.84 15.88 -10.70
N SER A 14 4.10 15.60 -10.99
CA SER A 14 4.81 16.14 -12.15
C SER A 14 4.20 15.69 -13.49
N GLU A 15 3.73 14.44 -13.56
CA GLU A 15 3.06 13.92 -14.76
C GLU A 15 1.69 14.57 -14.97
N TYR A 16 0.88 14.62 -13.91
CA TYR A 16 -0.43 15.27 -13.99
C TYR A 16 -0.30 16.77 -14.28
N LYS A 17 0.67 17.46 -13.68
CA LYS A 17 0.93 18.87 -13.95
C LYS A 17 1.14 19.09 -15.45
N TYR A 18 2.04 18.32 -16.07
CA TYR A 18 2.32 18.41 -17.49
C TYR A 18 1.11 18.09 -18.37
N LYS A 19 0.29 17.10 -17.99
CA LYS A 19 -0.94 16.74 -18.73
C LYS A 19 -2.00 17.84 -18.63
N PHE A 20 -2.25 18.35 -17.44
CA PHE A 20 -3.32 19.33 -17.19
C PHE A 20 -3.00 20.73 -17.71
N GLU A 21 -1.71 21.08 -17.86
CA GLU A 21 -1.26 22.32 -18.50
C GLU A 21 -1.47 22.32 -20.03
N GLN A 22 -1.71 21.17 -20.66
CA GLN A 22 -2.01 21.10 -22.09
C GLN A 22 -3.49 21.43 -22.33
N ILE A 23 -3.72 22.64 -22.82
CA ILE A 23 -5.04 23.17 -23.23
C ILE A 23 -4.89 23.72 -24.64
N ASP A 24 -5.69 23.23 -25.59
CA ASP A 24 -5.79 23.88 -26.91
C ASP A 24 -6.72 25.10 -26.86
N GLU A 25 -6.53 26.07 -27.77
CA GLU A 25 -7.30 27.32 -27.79
C GLU A 25 -8.82 27.09 -27.93
N GLY A 26 -9.23 26.02 -28.60
CA GLY A 26 -10.63 25.64 -28.76
C GLY A 26 -11.23 25.18 -27.43
N GLN A 27 -10.54 24.28 -26.74
CA GLN A 27 -10.92 23.84 -25.39
C GLN A 27 -10.94 24.99 -24.39
N GLN A 28 -9.95 25.88 -24.44
CA GLN A 28 -9.90 27.06 -23.57
C GLN A 28 -11.15 27.94 -23.74
N THR A 29 -11.60 28.14 -24.98
CA THR A 29 -12.81 28.92 -25.28
C THR A 29 -14.07 28.23 -24.74
N ILE A 30 -14.19 26.92 -24.96
CA ILE A 30 -15.33 26.12 -24.48
C ILE A 30 -15.42 26.16 -22.95
N TYR A 31 -14.31 25.91 -22.26
CA TYR A 31 -14.26 25.92 -20.80
C TYR A 31 -14.43 27.33 -20.23
N GLY A 32 -13.95 28.36 -20.92
CA GLY A 32 -14.23 29.75 -20.58
C GLY A 32 -15.73 30.03 -20.52
N GLY A 33 -16.48 29.61 -21.54
CA GLY A 33 -17.94 29.71 -21.56
C GLY A 33 -18.62 28.91 -20.45
N MET A 34 -18.15 27.69 -20.16
CA MET A 34 -18.67 26.88 -19.05
C MET A 34 -18.42 27.53 -17.67
N CYS A 35 -17.36 28.32 -17.54
CA CYS A 35 -17.00 28.98 -16.29
C CYS A 35 -17.79 30.28 -16.02
N GLU A 36 -18.51 30.83 -16.99
CA GLU A 36 -19.27 32.09 -16.84
C GLU A 36 -20.28 32.03 -15.68
N ASP A 37 -20.90 30.87 -15.45
CA ASP A 37 -21.88 30.67 -14.36
C ASP A 37 -21.23 30.39 -12.99
N ILE A 38 -19.95 30.03 -12.97
CA ILE A 38 -19.20 29.63 -11.76
C ILE A 38 -18.45 30.84 -11.20
N ILE A 39 -17.76 31.59 -12.06
CA ILE A 39 -16.86 32.69 -11.69
C ILE A 39 -17.49 33.68 -10.69
N PRO A 40 -18.72 34.22 -10.90
CA PRO A 40 -19.28 35.24 -10.03
C PRO A 40 -19.52 34.78 -8.59
N LYS A 41 -19.59 33.46 -8.34
CA LYS A 41 -19.82 32.91 -7.00
C LYS A 41 -18.55 32.84 -6.16
N TYR A 42 -17.38 32.83 -6.78
CA TYR A 42 -16.10 32.57 -6.12
C TYR A 42 -15.03 33.63 -6.42
N GLU A 43 -15.34 34.65 -7.23
CA GLU A 43 -14.42 35.78 -7.50
C GLU A 43 -14.06 36.58 -6.24
N SER A 44 -14.90 36.56 -5.20
CA SER A 44 -14.53 37.12 -3.88
C SER A 44 -13.47 36.28 -3.16
N ASP A 45 -13.42 34.98 -3.45
CA ASP A 45 -12.68 33.97 -2.69
C ASP A 45 -11.37 33.57 -3.37
N TYR A 46 -11.26 33.77 -4.68
CA TYR A 46 -10.06 33.47 -5.48
C TYR A 46 -9.81 34.60 -6.46
N GLU A 47 -8.60 35.16 -6.44
CA GLU A 47 -8.19 36.23 -7.37
C GLU A 47 -8.11 35.69 -8.80
N LYS A 48 -7.63 34.45 -8.96
CA LYS A 48 -7.47 33.78 -10.26
C LYS A 48 -8.60 32.78 -10.57
N VAL A 49 -9.81 33.03 -10.06
CA VAL A 49 -10.95 32.09 -10.20
C VAL A 49 -11.19 31.64 -11.64
N THR A 50 -11.05 32.54 -12.62
CA THR A 50 -11.24 32.25 -14.05
C THR A 50 -10.24 31.21 -14.54
N ASP A 51 -8.96 31.42 -14.26
CA ASP A 51 -7.88 30.52 -14.69
C ASP A 51 -8.01 29.16 -14.00
N THR A 52 -8.26 29.16 -12.69
CA THR A 52 -8.46 27.93 -11.90
C THR A 52 -9.70 27.15 -12.38
N CYS A 53 -10.77 27.83 -12.78
CA CYS A 53 -11.97 27.18 -13.32
C CYS A 53 -11.70 26.49 -14.66
N ILE A 54 -11.10 27.22 -15.61
CA ILE A 54 -10.76 26.69 -16.94
C ILE A 54 -9.80 25.51 -16.81
N TYR A 55 -8.76 25.68 -15.99
CA TYR A 55 -7.78 24.64 -15.71
C TYR A 55 -8.43 23.41 -15.05
N GLY A 56 -9.38 23.62 -14.13
CA GLY A 56 -10.12 22.55 -13.48
C GLY A 56 -10.98 21.74 -14.45
N LEU A 57 -11.71 22.40 -15.35
CA LEU A 57 -12.50 21.73 -16.39
C LEU A 57 -11.61 20.97 -17.37
N ASN A 58 -10.48 21.54 -17.78
CA ASN A 58 -9.50 20.84 -18.62
C ASN A 58 -8.94 19.59 -17.94
N SER A 59 -8.61 19.71 -16.65
CA SER A 59 -8.12 18.57 -15.85
C SER A 59 -9.15 17.44 -15.81
N LEU A 60 -10.43 17.76 -15.61
CA LEU A 60 -11.53 16.79 -15.63
C LEU A 60 -11.67 16.09 -17.00
N TYR A 61 -11.46 16.83 -18.09
CA TYR A 61 -11.40 16.25 -19.43
C TYR A 61 -10.24 15.26 -19.58
N HIS A 62 -9.03 15.64 -19.19
CA HIS A 62 -7.88 14.73 -19.26
C HIS A 62 -8.08 13.46 -18.41
N ILE A 63 -8.61 13.62 -17.20
CA ILE A 63 -8.91 12.48 -16.33
C ILE A 63 -9.95 11.55 -16.96
N SER A 64 -11.03 12.11 -17.52
CA SER A 64 -12.13 11.30 -18.05
C SER A 64 -11.82 10.65 -19.40
N VAL A 65 -11.11 11.33 -20.28
CA VAL A 65 -10.88 10.88 -21.66
C VAL A 65 -9.55 10.14 -21.81
N HIS A 66 -8.48 10.64 -21.18
CA HIS A 66 -7.13 10.14 -21.43
C HIS A 66 -6.62 9.20 -20.33
N ASP A 67 -7.11 9.33 -19.09
CA ASP A 67 -6.62 8.53 -17.96
C ASP A 67 -7.71 8.03 -16.99
N PRO A 68 -8.80 7.40 -17.48
CA PRO A 68 -9.91 7.01 -16.63
C PRO A 68 -9.55 5.90 -15.63
N ILE A 69 -8.49 5.13 -15.91
CA ILE A 69 -8.00 4.05 -15.04
C ILE A 69 -7.43 4.62 -13.73
N HIS A 70 -6.75 5.77 -13.79
CA HIS A 70 -6.14 6.44 -12.63
C HIS A 70 -6.97 7.64 -12.15
N ALA A 71 -8.28 7.63 -12.45
CA ALA A 71 -9.14 8.76 -12.13
C ALA A 71 -9.17 9.10 -10.64
N ALA A 72 -9.09 8.10 -9.75
CA ALA A 72 -9.02 8.34 -8.32
C ALA A 72 -7.88 9.30 -7.93
N ASP A 73 -6.68 9.09 -8.48
CA ASP A 73 -5.50 9.89 -8.19
C ASP A 73 -5.55 11.23 -8.92
N GLY A 74 -5.99 11.26 -10.18
CA GLY A 74 -6.19 12.49 -10.93
C GLY A 74 -7.19 13.43 -10.25
N CYS A 75 -8.31 12.90 -9.74
CA CYS A 75 -9.34 13.69 -9.05
C CYS A 75 -8.83 14.26 -7.72
N LYS A 76 -8.09 13.48 -6.92
CA LYS A 76 -7.45 13.97 -5.69
C LYS A 76 -6.38 15.02 -5.99
N TYR A 77 -5.59 14.82 -7.04
CA TYR A 77 -4.58 15.78 -7.44
C TYR A 77 -5.21 17.10 -7.94
N LEU A 78 -6.28 17.03 -8.73
CA LEU A 78 -7.04 18.23 -9.12
C LEU A 78 -7.54 19.00 -7.89
N TYR A 79 -8.10 18.30 -6.89
CA TYR A 79 -8.53 18.96 -5.65
C TYR A 79 -7.37 19.66 -4.93
N TYR A 80 -6.19 19.03 -4.90
CA TYR A 80 -4.97 19.65 -4.39
C TYR A 80 -4.52 20.87 -5.20
N LEU A 81 -4.61 20.84 -6.53
CA LEU A 81 -4.22 21.98 -7.39
C LEU A 81 -5.07 23.22 -7.09
N ILE A 82 -6.37 23.05 -6.96
CA ILE A 82 -7.28 24.15 -6.60
C ILE A 82 -6.91 24.70 -5.22
N TYR A 83 -6.58 23.84 -4.26
CA TYR A 83 -6.11 24.27 -2.94
C TYR A 83 -4.82 25.09 -3.03
N ARG A 84 -3.86 24.63 -3.83
CA ARG A 84 -2.59 25.34 -4.02
C ARG A 84 -2.83 26.74 -4.60
N ASP A 85 -3.67 26.86 -5.62
CA ASP A 85 -3.99 28.15 -6.23
C ASP A 85 -4.68 29.08 -5.20
N ALA A 86 -5.59 28.55 -4.38
CA ALA A 86 -6.23 29.30 -3.29
C ALA A 86 -5.22 29.81 -2.23
N LEU A 87 -4.21 29.01 -1.89
CA LEU A 87 -3.14 29.42 -0.97
C LEU A 87 -2.26 30.53 -1.55
N GLU A 88 -1.93 30.47 -2.84
CA GLU A 88 -1.15 31.52 -3.51
C GLU A 88 -1.85 32.89 -3.41
N ASP A 89 -3.18 32.88 -3.43
CA ASP A 89 -4.02 34.08 -3.30
C ASP A 89 -4.16 34.57 -1.84
N LYS A 90 -3.55 33.89 -0.85
CA LYS A 90 -3.59 34.20 0.59
C LYS A 90 -5.01 34.29 1.19
N LYS A 91 -6.00 33.65 0.57
CA LYS A 91 -7.39 33.64 1.03
C LYS A 91 -7.73 32.34 1.77
N ASN A 92 -8.72 32.41 2.67
CA ASN A 92 -9.17 31.23 3.40
C ASN A 92 -9.95 30.30 2.45
N SER A 93 -9.63 29.02 2.45
CA SER A 93 -10.16 28.06 1.47
C SER A 93 -11.52 27.47 1.89
N ASP A 94 -12.35 28.22 2.63
CA ASP A 94 -13.59 27.72 3.24
C ASP A 94 -14.55 27.15 2.17
N ASN A 95 -14.49 27.70 0.95
CA ASN A 95 -15.32 27.30 -0.18
C ASN A 95 -14.65 26.34 -1.18
N LEU A 96 -13.45 25.83 -0.87
CA LEU A 96 -12.67 24.95 -1.76
C LEU A 96 -13.46 23.73 -2.23
N LEU A 97 -14.07 23.01 -1.27
CA LEU A 97 -14.85 21.82 -1.58
C LEU A 97 -16.12 22.16 -2.37
N ALA A 98 -16.73 23.33 -2.11
CA ALA A 98 -17.90 23.79 -2.86
C ALA A 98 -17.53 24.08 -4.32
N PHE A 99 -16.45 24.84 -4.54
CA PHE A 99 -15.92 25.15 -5.87
C PHE A 99 -15.55 23.87 -6.64
N TYR A 100 -14.82 22.94 -6.02
CA TYR A 100 -14.49 21.66 -6.63
C TYR A 100 -15.74 20.84 -7.03
N ASN A 101 -16.77 20.80 -6.17
CA ASN A 101 -18.03 20.14 -6.50
C ASN A 101 -18.77 20.81 -7.65
N GLU A 102 -18.75 22.15 -7.74
CA GLU A 102 -19.35 22.87 -8.85
C GLU A 102 -18.65 22.55 -10.18
N LEU A 103 -17.32 22.49 -10.20
CA LEU A 103 -16.56 22.08 -11.39
C LEU A 103 -16.95 20.67 -11.85
N ILE A 104 -17.00 19.71 -10.92
CA ILE A 104 -17.39 18.33 -11.24
C ILE A 104 -18.82 18.27 -11.80
N ASN A 105 -19.77 18.97 -11.16
CA ASN A 105 -21.16 18.94 -11.60
C ASN A 105 -21.33 19.63 -12.97
N LYS A 106 -20.69 20.79 -13.19
CA LYS A 106 -20.71 21.47 -14.49
C LYS A 106 -20.12 20.58 -15.57
N TYR A 107 -18.97 19.95 -15.30
CA TYR A 107 -18.35 19.03 -16.25
C TYR A 107 -19.25 17.83 -16.58
N LYS A 108 -19.90 17.24 -15.56
CA LYS A 108 -20.86 16.16 -15.73
C LYS A 108 -22.06 16.58 -16.59
N ASP A 109 -22.65 17.73 -16.31
CA ASP A 109 -23.87 18.18 -17.00
C ASP A 109 -23.59 18.46 -18.48
N GLU A 110 -22.40 18.96 -18.82
CA GLU A 110 -22.02 19.30 -20.20
C GLU A 110 -21.39 18.13 -20.98
N ASN A 111 -20.77 17.14 -20.29
CA ASN A 111 -19.98 16.07 -20.93
C ASN A 111 -20.44 14.65 -20.55
N GLU A 112 -21.53 14.52 -19.79
CA GLU A 112 -22.11 13.25 -19.30
C GLU A 112 -21.12 12.36 -18.51
N SER A 113 -20.10 12.96 -17.90
CA SER A 113 -19.04 12.24 -17.18
C SER A 113 -19.06 12.50 -15.67
N ASP A 114 -19.31 11.44 -14.90
CA ASP A 114 -19.35 11.45 -13.43
C ASP A 114 -18.00 11.05 -12.78
N ILE A 115 -16.89 11.06 -13.52
CA ILE A 115 -15.69 10.31 -13.11
C ILE A 115 -15.16 10.70 -11.73
N CYS A 116 -15.00 11.99 -11.43
CA CYS A 116 -14.53 12.45 -10.12
C CYS A 116 -15.61 12.43 -9.03
N LYS A 117 -16.88 12.37 -9.41
CA LYS A 117 -17.99 12.27 -8.44
C LYS A 117 -17.90 10.99 -7.63
N ASN A 118 -17.44 9.90 -8.26
CA ASN A 118 -17.25 8.60 -7.61
C ASN A 118 -16.16 8.60 -6.53
N TYR A 119 -15.25 9.58 -6.56
CA TYR A 119 -14.10 9.67 -5.65
C TYR A 119 -14.23 10.77 -4.59
N LEU A 120 -15.38 11.47 -4.53
CA LEU A 120 -15.60 12.57 -3.58
C LEU A 120 -15.41 12.16 -2.11
N VAL A 121 -15.74 10.92 -1.76
CA VAL A 121 -15.55 10.41 -0.39
C VAL A 121 -14.06 10.38 -0.02
N ASP A 122 -13.20 9.99 -0.96
CA ASP A 122 -11.76 9.90 -0.71
C ASP A 122 -11.09 11.27 -0.82
N VAL A 123 -11.51 12.10 -1.78
CA VAL A 123 -11.07 13.50 -1.88
C VAL A 123 -11.29 14.25 -0.57
N LYS A 124 -12.45 14.10 0.07
CA LYS A 124 -12.75 14.74 1.38
C LYS A 124 -11.86 14.28 2.52
N LYS A 125 -11.25 13.09 2.43
CA LYS A 125 -10.32 12.60 3.45
C LYS A 125 -8.91 13.17 3.28
N VAL A 126 -8.57 13.70 2.10
CA VAL A 126 -7.22 14.21 1.81
C VAL A 126 -6.93 15.39 2.72
N LYS A 127 -5.88 15.28 3.54
CA LYS A 127 -5.35 16.42 4.30
C LYS A 127 -4.40 17.20 3.38
N LEU A 128 -4.87 18.34 2.90
CA LEU A 128 -4.20 19.11 1.85
C LEU A 128 -2.80 19.58 2.22
N GLU A 129 -2.57 19.96 3.48
CA GLU A 129 -1.23 20.30 3.99
C GLU A 129 -0.24 19.12 3.94
N LYS A 130 -0.73 17.89 4.16
CA LYS A 130 0.08 16.66 4.05
C LYS A 130 0.36 16.32 2.60
N ALA A 131 -0.64 16.47 1.73
CA ALA A 131 -0.47 16.34 0.29
C ALA A 131 0.60 17.32 -0.25
N GLN A 132 0.56 18.58 0.21
CA GLN A 132 1.54 19.60 -0.18
C GLN A 132 2.97 19.19 0.16
N LYS A 133 3.22 18.70 1.39
CA LYS A 133 4.55 18.23 1.81
C LYS A 133 5.04 17.05 0.95
N LEU A 134 4.17 16.08 0.67
CA LEU A 134 4.52 14.93 -0.18
C LEU A 134 4.83 15.37 -1.61
N ILE A 135 4.01 16.26 -2.18
CA ILE A 135 4.21 16.77 -3.53
C ILE A 135 5.51 17.58 -3.61
N GLU A 136 5.83 18.40 -2.61
CA GLU A 136 7.09 19.15 -2.56
C GLU A 136 8.32 18.24 -2.70
N ILE A 137 8.35 17.13 -1.94
CA ILE A 137 9.49 16.22 -2.00
C ILE A 137 9.53 15.43 -3.32
N TYR A 138 8.39 14.98 -3.84
CA TYR A 138 8.31 14.29 -5.13
C TYR A 138 8.67 15.20 -6.30
N ASP A 139 8.14 16.42 -6.36
CA ASP A 139 8.43 17.39 -7.41
C ASP A 139 9.91 17.76 -7.43
N LYS A 140 10.49 18.00 -6.24
CA LYS A 140 11.93 18.25 -6.12
C LYS A 140 12.74 17.08 -6.65
N PHE A 141 12.38 15.86 -6.25
CA PHE A 141 13.06 14.64 -6.65
C PHE A 141 12.88 14.29 -8.13
N SER A 142 11.75 14.68 -8.75
CA SER A 142 11.43 14.42 -10.16
C SER A 142 12.46 14.97 -11.15
N ASN A 143 13.33 15.87 -10.69
CA ASN A 143 14.38 16.48 -11.49
C ASN A 143 15.71 15.73 -11.46
N ILE A 144 15.85 14.71 -10.61
CA ILE A 144 17.02 13.82 -10.67
C ILE A 144 17.06 13.14 -12.03
N SER A 145 18.26 12.97 -12.59
CA SER A 145 18.54 12.42 -13.91
C SER A 145 18.08 13.28 -15.10
N LYS A 146 17.50 14.47 -14.83
CA LYS A 146 17.31 15.52 -15.83
C LYS A 146 18.49 16.50 -15.88
N PHE A 147 19.39 16.44 -14.89
CA PHE A 147 20.55 17.31 -14.79
C PHE A 147 21.87 16.54 -14.98
N ASN A 148 22.98 17.21 -14.69
CA ASN A 148 24.29 16.56 -14.55
C ASN A 148 24.45 15.93 -13.16
N GLU A 149 25.46 15.07 -13.03
CA GLU A 149 25.73 14.30 -11.82
C GLU A 149 25.90 15.18 -10.56
N VAL A 150 26.51 16.37 -10.67
CA VAL A 150 26.69 17.30 -9.53
C VAL A 150 25.34 17.80 -9.02
N ASN A 151 24.46 18.23 -9.92
CA ASN A 151 23.13 18.73 -9.56
C ASN A 151 22.21 17.61 -9.07
N ASP A 152 22.30 16.41 -9.66
CA ASP A 152 21.55 15.24 -9.20
C ASP A 152 21.91 14.87 -7.76
N CYS A 153 23.21 14.94 -7.41
CA CYS A 153 23.67 14.68 -6.06
C CYS A 153 23.26 15.76 -5.05
N ASN A 154 23.22 17.03 -5.46
CA ASN A 154 22.68 18.09 -4.61
C ASN A 154 21.18 17.89 -4.36
N CYS A 155 20.43 17.53 -5.40
CA CYS A 155 19.02 17.19 -5.26
C CYS A 155 18.82 15.99 -4.31
N ALA A 156 19.61 14.94 -4.46
CA ALA A 156 19.56 13.76 -3.57
C ALA A 156 19.80 14.14 -2.10
N TYR A 157 20.86 14.93 -1.83
CA TYR A 157 21.15 15.41 -0.48
C TYR A 157 19.98 16.23 0.11
N GLU A 158 19.48 17.20 -0.64
CA GLU A 158 18.39 18.05 -0.17
C GLU A 158 17.07 17.30 0.00
N CYS A 159 16.77 16.33 -0.86
CA CYS A 159 15.60 15.46 -0.73
C CYS A 159 15.70 14.59 0.54
N ALA A 160 16.90 14.09 0.86
CA ALA A 160 17.12 13.31 2.08
C ALA A 160 16.89 14.13 3.36
N GLU A 161 17.37 15.39 3.39
CA GLU A 161 17.11 16.30 4.51
C GLU A 161 15.62 16.65 4.63
N LEU A 162 14.96 16.93 3.51
CA LEU A 162 13.51 17.18 3.49
C LEU A 162 12.73 15.96 3.99
N HIS A 163 13.08 14.76 3.55
CA HIS A 163 12.47 13.51 4.01
C HIS A 163 12.60 13.33 5.53
N LYS A 164 13.80 13.59 6.08
CA LYS A 164 14.07 13.49 7.52
C LYS A 164 13.18 14.43 8.34
N ILE A 165 12.99 15.66 7.87
CA ILE A 165 12.07 16.63 8.47
C ILE A 165 10.63 16.10 8.38
N GLN A 166 10.21 15.58 7.24
CA GLN A 166 8.86 15.05 7.02
C GLN A 166 8.55 13.81 7.88
N ILE A 167 9.55 12.97 8.19
CA ILE A 167 9.39 11.90 9.17
C ILE A 167 9.01 12.45 10.54
N GLN A 168 9.62 13.56 11.00
CA GLN A 168 9.28 14.14 12.31
C GLN A 168 7.80 14.51 12.37
N TYR A 169 7.27 15.12 11.30
CA TYR A 169 5.83 15.41 11.18
C TYR A 169 4.96 14.14 11.23
N CYS A 170 5.38 13.07 10.55
CA CYS A 170 4.71 11.76 10.64
C CYS A 170 4.70 11.21 12.09
N GLN A 171 5.70 11.53 12.91
CA GLN A 171 5.78 11.05 14.29
C GLN A 171 4.96 11.88 15.29
N GLU A 172 4.83 13.18 15.05
CA GLU A 172 4.12 14.13 15.92
C GLU A 172 2.61 14.15 15.64
N ASP A 173 2.21 14.17 14.37
CA ASP A 173 0.82 14.10 13.92
C ASP A 173 0.63 12.89 12.99
N TYR A 174 0.53 11.71 13.63
CA TYR A 174 0.52 10.44 12.94
C TYR A 174 -0.67 10.30 11.98
N ASP A 175 -0.35 10.06 10.72
CA ASP A 175 -1.29 9.77 9.65
C ASP A 175 -0.70 8.63 8.83
N ALA A 176 -1.36 7.48 8.91
CA ALA A 176 -0.83 6.24 8.35
C ALA A 176 -0.58 6.38 6.84
N ASP A 177 -1.53 6.95 6.11
CA ASP A 177 -1.41 7.17 4.66
C ASP A 177 -0.21 8.07 4.32
N PHE A 178 -0.03 9.17 5.06
CA PHE A 178 1.11 10.07 4.88
C PHE A 178 2.45 9.37 5.17
N CYS A 179 2.54 8.66 6.30
CA CYS A 179 3.75 7.94 6.69
C CYS A 179 4.09 6.80 5.71
N TYR A 180 3.09 6.07 5.21
CA TYR A 180 3.29 5.04 4.20
C TYR A 180 3.72 5.62 2.86
N GLU A 181 3.22 6.81 2.50
CA GLU A 181 3.64 7.47 1.27
C GLU A 181 5.09 7.97 1.34
N LEU A 182 5.57 8.39 2.52
CA LEU A 182 7.00 8.64 2.74
C LEU A 182 7.84 7.36 2.61
N GLU A 183 7.33 6.20 3.03
CA GLU A 183 8.02 4.93 2.82
C GLU A 183 8.06 4.53 1.33
N ASN A 184 7.00 4.84 0.57
CA ASN A 184 6.99 4.69 -0.89
C ASN A 184 8.05 5.61 -1.54
N PHE A 185 8.09 6.88 -1.14
CA PHE A 185 9.10 7.83 -1.60
C PHE A 185 10.52 7.30 -1.34
N LYS A 186 10.78 6.80 -0.12
CA LYS A 186 12.06 6.20 0.23
C LYS A 186 12.46 5.09 -0.74
N ALA A 187 11.56 4.17 -1.08
CA ALA A 187 11.87 3.09 -2.00
C ALA A 187 12.26 3.61 -3.41
N ILE A 188 11.61 4.68 -3.87
CA ILE A 188 11.93 5.34 -5.14
C ILE A 188 13.28 6.06 -5.06
N TYR A 189 13.52 6.78 -3.96
CA TYR A 189 14.76 7.50 -3.69
C TYR A 189 15.95 6.54 -3.70
N GLU A 190 15.92 5.50 -2.87
CA GLU A 190 17.06 4.58 -2.67
C GLU A 190 17.42 3.88 -3.98
N LYS A 191 16.42 3.39 -4.73
CA LYS A 191 16.62 2.75 -6.04
C LYS A 191 17.26 3.67 -7.08
N THR A 192 16.96 4.97 -7.01
CA THR A 192 17.46 5.96 -7.96
C THR A 192 18.87 6.40 -7.57
N VAL A 193 19.07 6.76 -6.30
CA VAL A 193 20.34 7.28 -5.77
C VAL A 193 21.41 6.20 -5.66
N GLU A 194 21.04 4.91 -5.57
CA GLU A 194 21.99 3.79 -5.63
C GLU A 194 22.94 3.90 -6.83
N LYS A 195 22.40 4.38 -7.97
CA LYS A 195 23.09 4.52 -9.26
C LYS A 195 23.95 5.78 -9.39
N LEU A 196 23.81 6.74 -8.45
CA LEU A 196 24.54 8.00 -8.48
C LEU A 196 25.88 7.86 -7.74
N ASN A 197 26.93 8.52 -8.22
CA ASN A 197 28.22 8.60 -7.53
C ASN A 197 28.38 9.97 -6.86
N CYS A 198 27.64 10.15 -5.77
CA CYS A 198 27.65 11.40 -5.02
C CYS A 198 28.85 11.51 -4.07
N THR A 199 29.65 12.56 -4.26
CA THR A 199 30.79 12.90 -3.38
C THR A 199 30.41 13.93 -2.30
N ASN A 200 29.22 14.53 -2.40
CA ASN A 200 28.71 15.58 -1.50
C ASN A 200 28.04 15.01 -0.23
N GLY A 201 28.10 13.71 0.01
CA GLY A 201 27.51 13.08 1.20
C GLY A 201 26.01 12.82 1.12
N ALA A 202 25.38 12.89 -0.06
CA ALA A 202 24.00 12.46 -0.24
C ALA A 202 23.83 11.00 0.24
N PRO A 203 22.93 10.72 1.20
CA PRO A 203 22.80 9.38 1.76
C PRO A 203 22.16 8.44 0.74
N LYS A 204 22.69 7.21 0.63
CA LYS A 204 22.10 6.18 -0.24
C LYS A 204 20.86 5.50 0.35
N THR A 205 20.66 5.64 1.65
CA THR A 205 19.50 5.10 2.36
C THR A 205 18.81 6.19 3.17
N LEU A 206 17.50 6.05 3.34
CA LEU A 206 16.69 6.96 4.14
C LEU A 206 16.14 6.27 5.40
N PRO A 207 15.97 7.01 6.51
CA PRO A 207 15.26 6.50 7.68
C PRO A 207 13.84 6.03 7.31
N SER A 208 13.31 5.02 8.00
CA SER A 208 11.93 4.56 7.74
C SER A 208 10.90 5.50 8.38
N ALA A 209 9.84 5.82 7.63
CA ALA A 209 8.71 6.58 8.13
C ALA A 209 7.70 5.68 8.88
N VAL A 210 7.71 4.37 8.57
CA VAL A 210 6.89 3.39 9.27
C VAL A 210 7.50 3.11 10.63
N LYS A 211 6.85 3.58 11.70
CA LYS A 211 7.10 3.03 13.03
C LYS A 211 6.69 1.57 13.00
N ASN A 212 7.63 0.67 13.25
CA ASN A 212 7.30 -0.70 13.63
C ASN A 212 6.40 -0.61 14.86
N ASN A 213 5.10 -0.78 14.65
CA ASN A 213 4.15 -0.84 15.75
C ASN A 213 4.44 -2.14 16.48
N LEU A 214 5.35 -2.10 17.46
CA LEU A 214 5.71 -3.24 18.29
C LEU A 214 4.45 -3.88 18.85
N ALA A 215 3.43 -3.08 19.18
CA ALA A 215 2.10 -3.55 19.56
C ALA A 215 1.45 -4.42 18.47
N LEU A 216 1.44 -4.04 17.20
CA LEU A 216 0.90 -4.89 16.11
C LEU A 216 1.78 -6.13 15.89
N ILE A 217 3.11 -5.98 15.90
CA ILE A 217 4.04 -7.11 15.73
C ILE A 217 3.89 -8.13 16.86
N ILE A 218 3.55 -7.69 18.08
CA ILE A 218 3.32 -8.54 19.25
C ILE A 218 1.86 -9.06 19.30
N LEU A 219 0.86 -8.21 19.05
CA LEU A 219 -0.55 -8.56 19.15
C LEU A 219 -1.01 -9.46 18.02
N PHE A 220 -0.48 -9.30 16.80
CA PHE A 220 -0.93 -10.08 15.65
C PHE A 220 -0.61 -11.58 15.79
N PRO A 221 0.61 -12.00 16.18
CA PRO A 221 0.88 -13.39 16.54
C PRO A 221 0.02 -13.89 17.71
N ILE A 222 -0.18 -13.07 18.76
CA ILE A 222 -0.97 -13.45 19.94
C ILE A 222 -2.44 -13.70 19.56
N LEU A 223 -3.04 -12.85 18.72
CA LEU A 223 -4.40 -13.00 18.23
C LEU A 223 -4.56 -14.25 17.35
N ILE A 224 -3.58 -14.55 16.51
CA ILE A 224 -3.57 -15.78 15.70
C ILE A 224 -3.47 -17.00 16.61
N ILE A 225 -2.51 -17.03 17.54
CA ILE A 225 -2.31 -18.14 18.49
C ILE A 225 -3.54 -18.33 19.37
N SER A 226 -4.23 -17.25 19.77
CA SER A 226 -5.44 -17.31 20.62
C SER A 226 -6.70 -17.70 19.84
N SER A 227 -6.85 -17.26 18.60
CA SER A 227 -8.03 -17.53 17.78
C SER A 227 -8.09 -18.98 17.28
N VAL A 228 -6.95 -19.59 16.94
CA VAL A 228 -6.89 -21.00 16.48
C VAL A 228 -7.53 -21.99 17.47
N PRO A 229 -7.16 -22.04 18.77
CA PRO A 229 -7.79 -22.95 19.73
C PRO A 229 -9.25 -22.57 20.00
N PHE A 230 -9.62 -21.28 19.93
CA PHE A 230 -11.02 -20.85 20.08
C PHE A 230 -11.91 -21.33 18.92
N ILE A 231 -11.39 -21.27 17.69
CA ILE A 231 -12.05 -21.81 16.49
C ILE A 231 -12.16 -23.33 16.61
N LEU A 232 -11.09 -24.04 16.97
CA LEU A 232 -11.12 -25.50 17.17
C LEU A 232 -12.09 -25.92 18.28
N PHE A 233 -12.12 -25.21 19.40
CA PHE A 233 -13.08 -25.46 20.49
C PHE A 233 -14.51 -25.24 20.04
N SER A 234 -14.76 -24.16 19.30
CA SER A 234 -16.09 -23.85 18.76
C SER A 234 -16.54 -24.90 17.73
N LEU A 235 -15.65 -25.34 16.83
CA LEU A 235 -15.93 -26.42 15.89
C LEU A 235 -16.19 -27.75 16.61
N ASN A 236 -15.41 -28.10 17.63
CA ASN A 236 -15.63 -29.32 18.41
C ASN A 236 -16.92 -29.29 19.24
N LYS A 237 -17.35 -28.10 19.68
CA LYS A 237 -18.55 -27.91 20.52
C LYS A 237 -19.83 -27.79 19.69
N PHE A 238 -19.78 -27.13 18.53
CA PHE A 238 -20.96 -26.77 17.74
C PHE A 238 -21.07 -27.50 16.41
N THR A 239 -19.99 -28.14 15.94
CA THR A 239 -20.02 -28.99 14.74
C THR A 239 -19.85 -30.44 15.18
N PRO A 240 -20.80 -31.35 14.90
CA PRO A 240 -20.71 -32.74 15.32
C PRO A 240 -19.76 -33.51 14.37
N PHE A 241 -18.57 -32.96 14.12
CA PHE A 241 -17.51 -33.62 13.34
C PHE A 241 -17.01 -34.88 14.04
N VAL A 242 -17.04 -34.91 15.38
CA VAL A 242 -16.71 -36.09 16.19
C VAL A 242 -17.67 -37.26 15.91
N SER A 243 -18.97 -36.99 15.72
CA SER A 243 -19.93 -38.05 15.35
C SER A 243 -19.86 -38.44 13.86
N TRP A 244 -19.31 -37.60 12.99
CA TRP A 244 -19.11 -37.93 11.57
C TRP A 244 -17.79 -38.67 11.31
N LEU A 245 -16.73 -38.37 12.06
CA LEU A 245 -15.43 -39.05 11.99
C LEU A 245 -15.37 -40.35 12.80
N GLY A 246 -16.18 -40.48 13.86
CA GLY A 246 -16.27 -41.70 14.67
C GLY A 246 -16.50 -42.98 13.85
N PRO A 247 -17.45 -43.00 12.90
CA PRO A 247 -17.65 -44.13 11.99
C PRO A 247 -16.45 -44.46 11.10
N LEU A 248 -15.70 -43.46 10.63
CA LEU A 248 -14.52 -43.64 9.77
C LEU A 248 -13.32 -44.21 10.53
N ILE A 249 -13.10 -43.72 11.76
CA ILE A 249 -12.03 -44.22 12.66
C ILE A 249 -12.33 -45.65 13.09
N ASN A 250 -13.59 -45.95 13.45
CA ASN A 250 -14.01 -47.30 13.80
C ASN A 250 -13.92 -48.27 12.62
N ARG A 251 -14.17 -47.82 11.38
CA ARG A 251 -13.99 -48.63 10.16
C ARG A 251 -12.53 -49.05 9.95
N LYS A 252 -11.58 -48.13 10.15
CA LYS A 252 -10.15 -48.46 10.09
C LYS A 252 -9.73 -49.40 11.22
N LYS A 253 -10.21 -49.16 12.45
CA LYS A 253 -9.89 -50.00 13.61
C LYS A 253 -10.40 -51.44 13.46
N LYS A 254 -11.60 -51.62 12.89
CA LYS A 254 -12.16 -52.94 12.60
C LYS A 254 -11.35 -53.69 11.53
N GLY A 255 -10.89 -53.00 10.48
CA GLY A 255 -10.03 -53.60 9.47
C GLY A 255 -8.65 -54.04 9.99
N TRP A 256 -8.10 -53.36 11.01
CA TRP A 256 -6.87 -53.79 11.68
C TRP A 256 -7.08 -54.99 12.61
N ASN A 257 -8.20 -55.03 13.34
CA ASN A 257 -8.55 -56.17 14.18
C ASN A 257 -8.84 -57.43 13.36
N ASP A 258 -9.47 -57.31 12.19
CA ASP A 258 -9.68 -58.43 11.26
C ASP A 258 -8.35 -58.94 10.66
N LEU A 259 -7.32 -58.09 10.55
CA LEU A 259 -5.96 -58.47 10.13
C LEU A 259 -5.16 -59.13 11.26
N ASP A 260 -5.33 -58.64 12.50
CA ASP A 260 -4.66 -59.16 13.70
C ASP A 260 -5.25 -60.49 14.18
N GLU A 261 -6.56 -60.71 14.03
CA GLU A 261 -7.23 -61.98 14.38
C GLU A 261 -6.92 -63.11 13.37
N ASN A 262 -6.49 -62.77 12.15
CA ASN A 262 -6.02 -63.73 11.13
C ASN A 262 -4.52 -64.08 11.23
N PHE A 263 -3.75 -63.37 12.05
CA PHE A 263 -2.31 -63.62 12.26
C PHE A 263 -1.95 -64.77 13.21
N PRO A 264 -2.77 -65.20 14.21
CA PRO A 264 -2.40 -66.30 15.11
C PRO A 264 -2.61 -67.68 14.49
N GLN A 265 -3.38 -67.81 13.39
CA GLN A 265 -3.64 -69.11 12.75
C GLN A 265 -2.52 -69.59 11.82
N LEU A 266 -1.55 -68.74 11.45
CA LEU A 266 -0.49 -69.08 10.50
C LEU A 266 0.82 -69.56 11.13
N MET A 267 0.90 -69.67 12.45
CA MET A 267 2.17 -70.00 13.13
C MET A 267 2.02 -71.07 14.22
N GLN A 268 1.59 -72.27 13.85
CA GLN A 268 1.84 -73.47 14.66
C GLN A 268 2.11 -74.71 13.79
N THR A 269 3.39 -75.04 13.66
CA THR A 269 4.05 -76.37 13.68
C THR A 269 5.56 -76.06 13.51
N SER A 270 6.56 -76.62 14.18
CA SER A 270 6.71 -77.83 14.99
C SER A 270 7.98 -77.72 15.85
N GLU A 271 7.88 -78.20 17.09
CA GLU A 271 8.87 -78.71 18.06
C GLU A 271 10.39 -78.65 17.76
N PHE A 272 11.20 -78.26 18.77
CA PHE A 272 12.34 -79.08 19.19
C PHE A 272 12.75 -78.82 20.66
N GLN A 273 13.13 -79.89 21.34
CA GLN A 273 13.22 -80.07 22.80
C GLN A 273 14.44 -79.42 23.48
N ASN A 274 14.26 -79.02 24.74
CA ASN A 274 15.31 -78.60 25.68
C ASN A 274 16.06 -79.82 26.25
N ILE A 275 17.39 -79.85 26.15
CA ILE A 275 18.27 -80.67 26.99
C ILE A 275 19.42 -79.78 27.48
N ASN A 276 19.57 -79.70 28.80
CA ASN A 276 20.67 -79.03 29.50
C ASN A 276 21.99 -79.78 29.31
N GLY A 277 23.10 -79.05 29.16
CA GLY A 277 24.44 -79.63 29.12
C GLY A 277 25.54 -78.57 29.13
N GLU A 278 26.21 -78.48 30.27
CA GLU A 278 27.45 -77.77 30.61
C GLU A 278 28.48 -77.47 29.49
N ASN A 279 29.04 -76.25 29.62
CA ASN A 279 30.47 -75.93 29.43
C ASN A 279 31.04 -75.90 28.00
N ARG A 280 31.28 -74.68 27.46
CA ARG A 280 32.61 -74.22 27.01
C ARG A 280 32.57 -72.81 26.41
N SER A 281 33.57 -72.03 26.83
CA SER A 281 33.88 -70.67 26.41
C SER A 281 34.32 -70.59 24.95
N TYR A 282 33.80 -69.62 24.19
CA TYR A 282 34.55 -69.01 23.08
C TYR A 282 34.27 -67.50 23.05
N HIS A 283 35.35 -66.73 23.20
CA HIS A 283 35.39 -65.28 23.07
C HIS A 283 35.34 -64.88 21.59
N LEU A 284 34.57 -63.85 21.26
CA LEU A 284 34.75 -63.09 20.02
C LEU A 284 34.84 -61.60 20.36
N THR A 285 36.02 -61.06 20.08
CA THR A 285 36.47 -59.70 20.38
C THR A 285 36.00 -58.74 19.29
N TYR A 286 35.46 -57.58 19.70
CA TYR A 286 35.17 -56.44 18.84
C TYR A 286 36.47 -55.74 18.43
N SER A 287 36.60 -55.36 17.16
CA SER A 287 37.52 -54.29 16.73
C SER A 287 36.71 -53.11 16.19
N LEU A 288 36.79 -52.00 16.92
CA LEU A 288 36.44 -50.65 16.45
C LEU A 288 37.75 -49.95 16.13
N GLN A 289 37.85 -49.35 14.95
CA GLN A 289 38.95 -48.43 14.65
C GLN A 289 38.41 -47.23 13.89
N ASN A 290 38.30 -46.12 14.62
CA ASN A 290 38.22 -44.76 14.08
C ASN A 290 39.63 -44.27 13.73
N SER A 291 39.77 -43.62 12.57
CA SER A 291 40.47 -42.34 12.41
C SER A 291 40.03 -41.69 11.11
#